data_AF-A0A2T9YR82-F1
#
_entry.id   AF-A0A2T9YR82-F1
#
_cell.length_a   1.000
_cell.length_b   1.000
_cell.length_c   1.000
_cell.angle_alpha   90.00
_cell.angle_beta   90.00
_cell.angle_gamma   90.00
#
_symmetry.space_group_name_H-M   'P 1'
#
loop_
_entity.id
_entity.type
_entity.pdbx_description
1 polymer ?
#
loop_
_entity_poly.entity_id
_entity_poly.type
_entity_poly.pdbx_seq_one_letter_code
_entity_poly.pdbx_strand_id
1 'polypeptide(L)'
;MNNQQQIIFDGIYNDYRTGLLDLVENNKYIITNLTIIALEQQQYAHVILRAIEDHLEKAPASTKLPAFYLLDSICKNNGRTYVSILQPRVHDIFVKTYKTMDQRSKISMDRVLATWYNCVSGRPLFDPNILNSIKRDISTNNDHQYPSTRNTRFSKELQADSRQSTNVPRNTSSEPLNNARSFVEIDDLIQDVNRILIKKQILKLKSPNDPNVENSIQILQQIQTLVKSTNLSPENVVTIRKQLSDIATHEKKDIINDIFLQMIGSNLNTMQTKLG
;
A
#
# COMPACT_ATOMS: atom_id res chain seq x y z
N MET A 1 -14.32 -19.03 -19.83
CA MET A 1 -13.47 -17.82 -19.87
C MET A 1 -13.03 -17.60 -21.31
N ASN A 2 -13.03 -16.36 -21.80
CA ASN A 2 -12.77 -16.05 -23.20
C ASN A 2 -11.25 -16.14 -23.48
N ASN A 3 -10.82 -16.74 -24.60
CA ASN A 3 -9.40 -17.02 -24.89
C ASN A 3 -8.51 -15.77 -24.82
N GLN A 4 -9.07 -14.61 -25.17
CA GLN A 4 -8.40 -13.31 -25.12
C GLN A 4 -8.19 -12.78 -23.69
N GLN A 5 -9.10 -13.08 -22.75
CA GLN A 5 -8.93 -12.70 -21.35
C GLN A 5 -7.80 -13.49 -20.69
N GLN A 6 -7.69 -14.78 -21.03
CA GLN A 6 -6.63 -15.64 -20.52
C GLN A 6 -5.25 -15.13 -20.94
N ILE A 7 -5.09 -14.75 -22.21
CA ILE A 7 -3.83 -14.17 -22.72
C ILE A 7 -3.45 -12.89 -21.95
N ILE A 8 -4.41 -12.02 -21.65
CA ILE A 8 -4.16 -10.79 -20.88
C ILE A 8 -3.74 -11.13 -19.45
N PHE A 9 -4.43 -12.07 -18.80
CA PHE A 9 -4.08 -12.49 -17.43
C PHE A 9 -2.69 -13.10 -17.38
N ASP A 10 -2.34 -13.96 -18.34
CA ASP A 10 -1.02 -14.59 -18.39
C ASP A 10 0.08 -13.55 -18.67
N GLY A 11 -0.17 -12.57 -19.55
CA GLY A 11 0.74 -11.45 -19.78
C GLY A 11 1.02 -10.67 -18.50
N ILE A 12 -0.03 -10.21 -17.82
CA ILE A 12 0.09 -9.42 -16.58
C ILE A 12 0.77 -10.23 -15.47
N TYR A 13 0.40 -11.49 -15.33
CA TYR A 13 1.03 -12.39 -14.36
C TYR A 13 2.53 -12.53 -14.61
N ASN A 14 2.92 -12.77 -15.87
CA ASN A 14 4.32 -12.98 -16.24
C ASN A 14 5.16 -11.71 -16.11
N ASP A 15 4.61 -10.55 -16.49
CA ASP A 15 5.27 -9.26 -16.32
C ASP A 15 5.52 -8.97 -14.84
N TYR A 16 4.50 -9.18 -13.99
CA TYR A 16 4.63 -8.97 -12.54
C TYR A 16 5.60 -9.97 -11.91
N ARG A 17 5.53 -11.24 -12.33
CA ARG A 17 6.46 -12.29 -11.90
C ARG A 17 7.90 -11.95 -12.25
N THR A 18 8.15 -11.38 -13.44
CA THR A 18 9.49 -10.99 -13.88
C THR A 18 10.05 -9.89 -12.97
N GLY A 19 9.29 -8.83 -12.71
CA GLY A 19 9.73 -7.78 -11.79
C GLY A 19 9.92 -8.27 -10.35
N LEU A 20 9.14 -9.27 -9.90
CA LEU A 20 9.34 -9.93 -8.61
C LEU A 20 10.64 -10.74 -8.55
N LEU A 21 11.09 -11.34 -9.66
CA LEU A 21 12.38 -12.04 -9.73
C LEU A 21 13.56 -11.06 -9.61
N ASP A 22 13.41 -9.85 -10.12
CA ASP A 22 14.40 -8.78 -9.97
C ASP A 22 14.41 -8.17 -8.56
N LEU A 23 13.34 -8.36 -7.77
CA LEU A 23 13.21 -7.87 -6.41
C LEU A 23 13.91 -8.76 -5.38
N VAL A 24 15.23 -8.92 -5.53
CA VAL A 24 16.06 -9.76 -4.65
C VAL A 24 16.39 -9.11 -3.30
N GLU A 25 16.39 -7.78 -3.26
CA GLU A 25 16.68 -6.97 -2.08
C GLU A 25 15.64 -5.85 -1.91
N ASN A 26 15.71 -5.09 -0.81
CA ASN A 26 14.81 -3.96 -0.57
C ASN A 26 15.14 -2.79 -1.51
N ASN A 27 14.81 -2.95 -2.79
CA ASN A 27 15.04 -1.96 -3.83
C ASN A 27 13.80 -1.07 -3.97
N LYS A 28 13.91 0.15 -3.43
CA LYS A 28 12.83 1.14 -3.46
C LYS A 28 12.34 1.40 -4.89
N TYR A 29 13.21 1.38 -5.89
CA TYR A 29 12.81 1.65 -7.28
C TYR A 29 11.94 0.55 -7.87
N ILE A 30 12.35 -0.71 -7.67
CA ILE A 30 11.58 -1.86 -8.15
C ILE A 30 10.23 -1.93 -7.43
N ILE A 31 10.21 -1.75 -6.11
CA ILE A 31 8.97 -1.69 -5.32
C ILE A 31 8.05 -0.58 -5.85
N THR A 32 8.60 0.61 -6.04
CA THR A 32 7.85 1.78 -6.53
C THR A 32 7.25 1.52 -7.91
N ASN A 33 8.04 0.96 -8.83
CA ASN A 33 7.60 0.62 -10.18
C ASN A 33 6.48 -0.43 -10.17
N LEU A 34 6.65 -1.51 -9.41
CA LEU A 34 5.64 -2.56 -9.29
C LEU A 34 4.35 -2.08 -8.60
N THR A 35 4.44 -1.12 -7.68
CA THR A 35 3.27 -0.45 -7.10
C THR A 35 2.51 0.40 -8.12
N ILE A 36 3.21 1.09 -9.04
CA ILE A 36 2.58 1.85 -10.14
C ILE A 36 1.88 0.90 -11.11
N ILE A 37 2.56 -0.17 -11.53
CA ILE A 37 1.98 -1.16 -12.43
C ILE A 37 0.71 -1.74 -11.81
N ALA A 38 0.74 -2.05 -10.51
CA ALA A 38 -0.43 -2.52 -9.79
C ALA A 38 -1.59 -1.50 -9.78
N LEU A 39 -1.27 -0.21 -9.76
CA LEU A 39 -2.28 0.84 -9.82
C LEU A 39 -2.87 1.01 -11.23
N GLU A 40 -2.04 0.91 -12.26
CA GLU A 40 -2.44 1.04 -13.66
C GLU A 40 -3.23 -0.16 -14.15
N GLN A 41 -3.03 -1.32 -13.53
CA GLN A 41 -3.69 -2.59 -13.85
C GLN A 41 -4.67 -3.03 -12.73
N GLN A 42 -5.29 -2.08 -12.01
CA GLN A 42 -6.16 -2.36 -10.86
C GLN A 42 -7.33 -3.31 -11.18
N GLN A 43 -7.85 -3.29 -12.41
CA GLN A 43 -8.88 -4.23 -12.90
C GLN A 43 -8.40 -5.70 -12.90
N TYR A 44 -7.09 -5.93 -12.88
CA TYR A 44 -6.44 -7.24 -12.83
C TYR A 44 -5.76 -7.50 -11.47
N ALA A 45 -6.15 -6.78 -10.41
CA ALA A 45 -5.56 -6.90 -9.08
C ALA A 45 -5.44 -8.34 -8.56
N HIS A 46 -6.43 -9.19 -8.85
CA HIS A 46 -6.41 -10.61 -8.47
C HIS A 46 -5.26 -11.39 -9.12
N VAL A 47 -4.89 -11.07 -10.37
CA VAL A 47 -3.76 -11.68 -11.09
C VAL A 47 -2.43 -11.24 -10.48
N ILE A 48 -2.32 -9.96 -10.16
CA ILE A 48 -1.13 -9.38 -9.52
C ILE A 48 -0.90 -9.98 -8.13
N LEU A 49 -1.96 -10.04 -7.31
CA LEU A 49 -1.89 -10.67 -5.99
C LEU A 49 -1.49 -12.15 -6.09
N ARG A 50 -2.03 -12.88 -7.07
CA ARG A 50 -1.61 -14.26 -7.33
C ARG A 50 -0.12 -14.36 -7.66
N ALA A 51 0.44 -13.47 -8.49
CA ALA A 51 1.87 -13.46 -8.80
C ALA A 51 2.73 -13.21 -7.54
N ILE A 52 2.31 -12.29 -6.67
CA ILE A 52 2.98 -11.99 -5.40
C ILE A 52 2.92 -13.21 -4.46
N GLU A 53 1.76 -13.84 -4.33
CA GLU A 53 1.56 -15.02 -3.49
C GLU A 53 2.40 -16.21 -3.96
N ASP A 54 2.39 -16.50 -5.27
CA ASP A 54 3.23 -17.53 -5.88
C ASP A 54 4.72 -17.29 -5.59
N HIS A 55 5.15 -16.02 -5.64
CA HIS A 55 6.52 -15.64 -5.32
C HIS A 55 6.82 -15.85 -3.83
N LEU A 56 5.96 -15.38 -2.92
CA LEU A 56 6.14 -15.57 -1.47
C LEU A 56 6.17 -17.05 -1.06
N GLU A 57 5.47 -17.92 -1.79
CA GLU A 57 5.49 -19.36 -1.56
C GLU A 57 6.81 -20.00 -2.03
N LYS A 58 7.26 -19.67 -3.25
CA LYS A 58 8.36 -20.37 -3.93
C LYS A 58 9.75 -19.75 -3.72
N ALA A 59 9.80 -18.47 -3.37
CA ALA A 59 11.08 -17.75 -3.32
C ALA A 59 11.93 -18.13 -2.10
N PRO A 60 13.27 -18.00 -2.18
CA PRO A 60 14.16 -18.15 -1.04
C PRO A 60 13.78 -17.20 0.11
N ALA A 61 14.01 -17.60 1.36
CA ALA A 61 13.65 -16.80 2.54
C ALA A 61 14.21 -15.36 2.50
N SER A 62 15.40 -15.16 1.90
CA SER A 62 16.06 -13.86 1.77
C SER A 62 15.32 -12.86 0.89
N THR A 63 14.54 -13.31 -0.10
CA THR A 63 13.84 -12.42 -1.06
C THR A 63 12.36 -12.23 -0.71
N LYS A 64 11.83 -12.99 0.26
CA LYS A 64 10.43 -12.86 0.71
C LYS A 64 10.15 -11.52 1.39
N LEU A 65 11.11 -10.96 2.12
CA LEU A 65 10.92 -9.70 2.83
C LEU A 65 10.75 -8.51 1.85
N PRO A 66 11.60 -8.35 0.82
CA PRO A 66 11.34 -7.41 -0.26
C PRO A 66 9.97 -7.55 -0.92
N ALA A 67 9.53 -8.77 -1.25
CA ALA A 67 8.21 -9.01 -1.82
C ALA A 67 7.07 -8.63 -0.84
N PHE A 68 7.27 -8.80 0.46
CA PHE A 68 6.31 -8.37 1.48
C PHE A 68 6.24 -6.84 1.60
N TYR A 69 7.37 -6.13 1.45
CA TYR A 69 7.36 -4.67 1.35
C TYR A 69 6.64 -4.16 0.12
N LEU A 70 6.71 -4.89 -1.00
CA LEU A 70 5.89 -4.58 -2.16
C LEU A 70 4.39 -4.77 -1.87
N LEU A 71 3.99 -5.90 -1.28
CA LEU A 71 2.60 -6.15 -0.90
C LEU A 71 2.06 -5.05 0.03
N ASP A 72 2.85 -4.66 1.02
CA ASP A 72 2.57 -3.56 1.94
C ASP A 72 2.43 -2.21 1.21
N SER A 73 3.35 -1.91 0.28
CA SER A 73 3.28 -0.71 -0.56
C SER A 73 2.01 -0.67 -1.41
N ILE A 74 1.64 -1.78 -2.05
CA ILE A 74 0.40 -1.87 -2.85
C ILE A 74 -0.83 -1.65 -1.97
N CYS A 75 -0.89 -2.31 -0.81
CA CYS A 75 -2.06 -2.18 0.07
C CYS A 75 -2.20 -0.77 0.64
N LYS A 76 -1.09 -0.08 0.94
CA LYS A 76 -1.13 1.31 1.44
C LYS A 76 -1.41 2.35 0.37
N ASN A 77 -1.02 2.11 -0.87
CA ASN A 77 -1.06 3.13 -1.93
C ASN A 77 -2.21 2.94 -2.93
N ASN A 78 -2.69 1.69 -3.12
CA ASN A 78 -3.71 1.34 -4.12
C ASN A 78 -4.98 0.77 -3.45
N GLY A 79 -5.16 1.06 -2.17
CA GLY A 79 -5.65 0.13 -1.14
C GLY A 79 -6.98 -0.58 -1.41
N ARG A 80 -8.09 0.12 -1.67
CA ARG A 80 -9.44 -0.46 -1.50
C ARG A 80 -9.68 -1.78 -2.25
N THR A 81 -9.20 -1.88 -3.49
CA THR A 81 -9.34 -3.12 -4.29
C THR A 81 -8.42 -4.22 -3.77
N TYR A 82 -7.15 -3.91 -3.53
CA TYR A 82 -6.15 -4.89 -3.11
C TYR A 82 -6.42 -5.41 -1.70
N VAL A 83 -6.71 -4.52 -0.76
CA VAL A 83 -7.08 -4.85 0.63
C VAL A 83 -8.33 -5.73 0.64
N SER A 84 -9.38 -5.39 -0.12
CA SER A 84 -10.61 -6.19 -0.17
C SER A 84 -10.37 -7.62 -0.68
N ILE A 85 -9.51 -7.82 -1.67
CA ILE A 85 -9.19 -9.15 -2.21
C ILE A 85 -8.27 -9.93 -1.25
N LEU A 86 -7.38 -9.23 -0.54
CA LEU A 86 -6.42 -9.85 0.36
C LEU A 86 -7.00 -10.16 1.74
N GLN A 87 -8.02 -9.41 2.20
CA GLN A 87 -8.65 -9.56 3.51
C GLN A 87 -8.87 -11.02 3.95
N PRO A 88 -9.51 -11.91 3.16
CA PRO A 88 -9.73 -13.30 3.58
C PRO A 88 -8.45 -14.18 3.63
N ARG A 89 -7.33 -13.72 3.07
CA ARG A 89 -6.11 -14.51 2.85
C ARG A 89 -4.86 -13.94 3.52
N VAL A 90 -4.91 -12.68 3.98
CA VAL A 90 -3.76 -11.96 4.55
C VAL A 90 -3.20 -12.66 5.78
N HIS A 91 -4.06 -13.30 6.58
CA HIS A 91 -3.65 -14.11 7.72
C HIS A 91 -2.66 -15.20 7.31
N ASP A 92 -3.09 -16.04 6.37
CA ASP A 92 -2.32 -17.21 5.94
C ASP A 92 -1.05 -16.79 5.21
N ILE A 93 -1.13 -15.77 4.35
CA ILE A 93 0.04 -15.23 3.63
C ILE A 93 1.07 -14.72 4.63
N PHE A 94 0.65 -13.95 5.64
CA PHE A 94 1.55 -13.40 6.65
C PHE A 94 2.18 -14.51 7.48
N VAL A 95 1.39 -15.39 8.09
CA VAL A 95 1.87 -16.43 9.01
C VAL A 95 2.76 -17.45 8.28
N LYS A 96 2.38 -17.90 7.08
CA LYS A 96 3.20 -18.83 6.28
C LYS A 96 4.54 -18.21 5.91
N THR A 97 4.54 -16.96 5.47
CA THR A 97 5.77 -16.26 5.12
C THR A 97 6.67 -16.07 6.35
N TYR A 98 6.11 -15.58 7.46
CA TYR A 98 6.82 -15.32 8.72
C TYR A 98 7.53 -16.57 9.26
N LYS A 99 6.89 -17.73 9.17
CA LYS A 99 7.48 -19.01 9.64
C LYS A 99 8.72 -19.42 8.85
N THR A 100 8.87 -18.97 7.61
CA THR A 100 10.02 -19.31 6.76
C THR A 100 11.18 -18.30 6.88
N MET A 101 11.00 -17.22 7.63
CA MET A 101 11.98 -16.13 7.75
C MET A 101 12.93 -16.31 8.93
N ASP A 102 14.12 -15.73 8.80
CA ASP A 102 15.08 -15.61 9.88
C ASP A 102 14.67 -14.54 10.91
N GLN A 103 15.33 -14.54 12.08
CA GLN A 103 14.97 -13.64 13.18
C GLN A 103 15.07 -12.15 12.80
N ARG A 104 16.08 -11.79 11.98
CA ARG A 104 16.27 -10.41 11.52
C ARG A 104 15.11 -9.96 10.62
N SER A 105 14.65 -10.83 9.72
CA SER A 105 13.52 -10.52 8.82
C SER A 105 12.19 -10.53 9.57
N LYS A 106 12.03 -11.38 10.60
CA LYS A 106 10.85 -11.37 11.48
C LYS A 106 10.64 -10.04 12.19
N ILE A 107 11.70 -9.43 12.73
CA ILE A 107 11.65 -8.07 13.32
C ILE A 107 11.14 -7.05 12.29
N SER A 108 11.55 -7.21 11.03
CA SER A 108 11.09 -6.34 9.94
C SER A 108 9.62 -6.59 9.58
N MET A 109 9.17 -7.85 9.57
CA MET A 109 7.74 -8.18 9.40
C MET A 109 6.88 -7.68 10.57
N ASP A 110 7.37 -7.72 11.80
CA ASP A 110 6.67 -7.18 12.97
C ASP A 110 6.44 -5.66 12.80
N ARG A 111 7.42 -4.94 12.24
CA ARG A 111 7.26 -3.51 11.89
C ARG A 111 6.22 -3.31 10.81
N VAL A 112 6.20 -4.12 9.76
CA VAL A 112 5.15 -4.08 8.72
C VAL A 112 3.77 -4.29 9.35
N LEU A 113 3.60 -5.31 10.19
CA LEU A 113 2.34 -5.55 10.89
C LEU A 113 1.93 -4.35 11.75
N ALA A 114 2.87 -3.75 12.48
CA ALA A 114 2.60 -2.55 13.26
C ALA A 114 2.12 -1.37 12.40
N THR A 115 2.61 -1.23 11.16
CA THR A 115 2.12 -0.22 10.22
C THR A 115 0.67 -0.47 9.77
N TRP A 116 0.24 -1.73 9.73
CA TRP A 116 -1.14 -2.07 9.37
C TRP A 116 -2.14 -1.76 10.49
N TYR A 117 -1.68 -1.72 11.74
CA TYR A 117 -2.49 -1.18 12.85
C TYR A 117 -2.56 0.35 12.84
N ASN A 118 -1.43 0.99 12.54
CA ASN A 118 -1.25 2.44 12.67
C ASN A 118 -1.15 3.10 11.29
N CYS A 119 -2.18 2.94 10.46
CA CYS A 119 -2.22 3.69 9.22
C CYS A 119 -2.46 5.17 9.49
N VAL A 120 -2.01 5.99 8.53
CA VAL A 120 -2.15 7.45 8.58
C VAL A 120 -3.61 7.89 8.70
N SER A 121 -4.52 7.05 8.21
CA SER A 121 -5.98 7.14 8.33
C SER A 121 -6.51 7.16 9.78
N GLY A 122 -5.70 6.72 10.74
CA GLY A 122 -6.14 6.40 12.10
C GLY A 122 -6.96 5.11 12.19
N ARG A 123 -7.11 4.35 11.09
CA ARG A 123 -7.82 3.06 11.04
C ARG A 123 -6.90 1.93 10.59
N PRO A 124 -7.03 0.72 11.14
CA PRO A 124 -6.24 -0.41 10.66
C PRO A 124 -6.49 -0.71 9.17
N LEU A 125 -5.45 -1.11 8.46
CA LEU A 125 -5.48 -1.45 7.03
C LEU A 125 -6.35 -2.66 6.73
N PHE A 126 -6.34 -3.63 7.65
CA PHE A 126 -7.14 -4.85 7.61
C PHE A 126 -8.01 -4.95 8.86
N ASP A 127 -8.99 -5.85 8.84
CA ASP A 127 -9.85 -6.11 10.00
C ASP A 127 -9.02 -6.36 11.29
N PRO A 128 -9.30 -5.65 12.39
CA PRO A 128 -8.56 -5.80 13.64
C PRO A 128 -8.53 -7.23 14.18
N ASN A 129 -9.60 -8.03 13.98
CA ASN A 129 -9.65 -9.41 14.42
C ASN A 129 -8.65 -10.27 13.65
N ILE A 130 -8.50 -10.02 12.35
CA ILE A 130 -7.50 -10.71 11.51
C ILE A 130 -6.10 -10.33 11.95
N LEU A 131 -5.82 -9.04 12.16
CA LEU A 131 -4.52 -8.57 12.64
C LEU A 131 -4.18 -9.15 14.02
N ASN A 132 -5.14 -9.20 14.93
CA ASN A 132 -4.96 -9.80 16.26
C ASN A 132 -4.71 -11.30 16.20
N SER A 133 -5.37 -12.01 15.27
CA SER A 133 -5.10 -13.42 15.02
C SER A 133 -3.67 -13.63 14.51
N ILE A 134 -3.21 -12.82 13.54
CA ILE A 134 -1.83 -12.86 13.05
C ILE A 134 -0.85 -12.67 14.23
N LYS A 135 -1.08 -11.63 15.05
CA LYS A 135 -0.21 -11.30 16.19
C LYS A 135 -0.11 -12.45 17.18
N ARG A 136 -1.24 -13.07 17.55
CA ARG A 136 -1.28 -14.23 18.46
C ARG A 136 -0.50 -15.42 17.89
N ASP A 137 -0.70 -15.70 16.61
CA ASP A 137 -0.10 -16.87 15.97
C ASP A 137 1.41 -16.72 15.75
N ILE A 138 1.92 -15.51 15.52
CA ILE A 138 3.38 -15.29 15.46
C ILE A 138 4.03 -15.27 16.85
N SER A 139 3.33 -14.81 17.90
CA SER A 139 3.85 -14.78 19.27
C SER A 139 3.97 -16.18 19.88
N THR A 140 2.96 -17.03 19.73
CA THR A 140 2.97 -18.42 20.25
C THR A 140 4.10 -19.28 19.68
N ASN A 141 4.55 -18.96 18.47
CA ASN A 141 5.66 -19.66 17.81
C ASN A 141 7.05 -19.20 18.28
N ASN A 142 7.17 -18.07 19.00
CA ASN A 142 8.44 -17.58 19.54
C ASN A 142 8.77 -18.15 20.94
N ASP A 143 7.83 -18.86 21.58
CA ASP A 143 7.99 -19.36 22.96
C ASP A 143 8.63 -20.76 23.08
N HIS A 144 9.10 -21.39 21.99
CA HIS A 144 9.69 -22.73 22.04
C HIS A 144 11.22 -22.77 22.27
N GLN A 145 11.78 -21.83 23.04
CA GLN A 145 13.18 -21.97 23.49
C GLN A 145 13.53 -21.21 24.78
N TYR A 146 12.78 -21.35 25.88
CA TYR A 146 13.32 -21.12 27.24
C TYR A 146 12.63 -22.02 28.29
N PRO A 147 13.37 -22.66 29.22
CA PRO A 147 12.78 -23.47 30.28
C PRO A 147 12.07 -22.55 31.29
N SER A 148 10.74 -22.71 31.38
CA SER A 148 9.88 -21.94 32.27
C SER A 148 9.98 -22.46 33.70
N THR A 149 10.52 -21.66 34.61
CA THR A 149 10.40 -21.89 36.05
C THR A 149 8.97 -21.54 36.48
N ARG A 150 8.19 -22.60 36.64
CA ARG A 150 6.85 -22.64 37.24
C ARG A 150 6.82 -21.91 38.59
N ASN A 151 5.87 -21.00 38.78
CA ASN A 151 5.30 -20.78 40.11
C ASN A 151 3.81 -20.42 40.04
N THR A 152 3.01 -21.39 40.48
CA THR A 152 1.56 -21.34 40.66
C THR A 152 1.32 -21.23 42.16
N ARG A 153 0.68 -20.14 42.63
CA ARG A 153 0.18 -19.89 44.00
C ARG A 153 -0.34 -18.44 43.99
N PHE A 154 -1.55 -18.03 44.36
CA PHE A 154 -2.53 -18.53 45.30
C PHE A 154 -3.92 -17.92 44.93
N SER A 155 -4.97 -18.69 45.13
CA SER A 155 -6.39 -18.29 45.07
C SER A 155 -6.92 -17.78 46.43
N LYS A 156 -8.09 -17.09 46.38
CA LYS A 156 -8.98 -16.55 47.46
C LYS A 156 -8.78 -15.05 47.72
N GLU A 157 -9.77 -14.20 47.94
CA GLU A 157 -11.23 -14.25 48.22
C GLU A 157 -11.75 -12.82 47.91
N LEU A 158 -12.95 -12.59 47.40
CA LEU A 158 -14.14 -12.25 48.20
C LEU A 158 -15.38 -12.25 47.30
N GLN A 159 -16.46 -12.86 47.80
CA GLN A 159 -17.81 -12.86 47.25
C GLN A 159 -18.67 -11.73 47.84
N ALA A 160 -19.63 -11.30 47.02
CA ALA A 160 -20.97 -10.78 47.32
C ALA A 160 -21.13 -9.41 48.01
N ASP A 161 -21.83 -8.49 47.31
CA ASP A 161 -23.17 -8.10 47.77
C ASP A 161 -24.04 -7.56 46.60
N SER A 162 -25.36 -7.64 46.78
CA SER A 162 -26.38 -7.43 45.75
C SER A 162 -27.16 -6.12 45.93
N ARG A 163 -27.62 -5.56 44.80
CA ARG A 163 -28.75 -4.61 44.60
C ARG A 163 -28.54 -3.13 44.96
N GLN A 164 -28.53 -2.28 43.92
CA GLN A 164 -29.59 -1.27 43.76
C GLN A 164 -29.67 -0.76 42.32
N SER A 165 -30.93 -0.63 41.89
CA SER A 165 -31.37 -0.13 40.60
C SER A 165 -31.39 1.39 40.63
N THR A 166 -30.68 2.05 39.71
CA THR A 166 -31.00 3.44 39.31
C THR A 166 -30.86 3.58 37.80
N ASN A 167 -31.96 4.02 37.20
CA ASN A 167 -32.13 4.35 35.80
C ASN A 167 -31.10 5.39 35.36
N VAL A 168 -30.36 5.10 34.29
CA VAL A 168 -29.61 6.11 33.52
C VAL A 168 -30.29 6.27 32.15
N PRO A 169 -30.69 7.49 31.75
CA PRO A 169 -31.40 7.70 30.50
C PRO A 169 -30.52 7.37 29.30
N ARG A 170 -31.11 6.61 28.37
CA ARG A 170 -30.61 6.37 27.02
C ARG A 170 -30.56 7.69 26.26
N ASN A 171 -29.41 8.37 26.26
CA ASN A 171 -29.18 9.48 25.35
C ASN A 171 -28.80 8.89 23.98
N THR A 172 -29.80 8.78 23.10
CA THR A 172 -29.56 8.52 21.68
C THR A 172 -29.05 9.81 21.03
N SER A 173 -27.76 10.10 21.20
CA SER A 173 -27.05 11.00 20.30
C SER A 173 -26.72 10.21 19.03
N SER A 174 -27.52 10.43 17.99
CA SER A 174 -27.15 10.15 16.62
C SER A 174 -25.95 11.03 16.23
N GLU A 175 -24.73 10.55 16.49
CA GLU A 175 -23.51 11.10 15.90
C GLU A 175 -23.16 10.36 14.60
N PRO A 176 -22.62 11.08 13.59
CA PRO A 176 -23.21 11.04 12.27
C PRO A 176 -22.35 10.30 11.24
N LEU A 177 -23.02 9.71 10.24
CA LEU A 177 -22.43 9.19 8.99
C LEU A 177 -21.41 10.14 8.32
N ASN A 178 -21.45 11.44 8.65
CA ASN A 178 -20.51 12.45 8.16
C ASN A 178 -19.06 12.19 8.57
N ASN A 179 -18.82 11.69 9.79
CA ASN A 179 -17.46 11.37 10.23
C ASN A 179 -16.92 10.13 9.52
N ALA A 180 -17.77 9.17 9.13
CA ALA A 180 -17.28 8.04 8.36
C ALA A 180 -16.86 8.45 6.94
N ARG A 181 -17.57 9.41 6.31
CA ARG A 181 -17.27 9.91 4.96
C ARG A 181 -16.01 10.78 4.92
N SER A 182 -15.86 11.72 5.86
CA SER A 182 -14.68 12.61 5.91
C SER A 182 -13.37 11.83 6.10
N PHE A 183 -13.39 10.77 6.91
CA PHE A 183 -12.22 9.91 7.10
C PHE A 183 -11.88 9.08 5.86
N VAL A 184 -12.87 8.57 5.12
CA VAL A 184 -12.64 7.88 3.83
C VAL A 184 -12.04 8.83 2.79
N GLU A 185 -12.45 10.11 2.78
CA GLU A 185 -11.88 11.12 1.89
C GLU A 185 -10.42 11.47 2.23
N ILE A 186 -9.98 11.32 3.48
CA ILE A 186 -8.58 11.54 3.88
C ILE A 186 -7.71 10.36 3.42
N ASP A 187 -8.20 9.13 3.50
CA ASP A 187 -7.48 7.93 3.08
C ASP A 187 -7.24 7.90 1.57
N ASP A 188 -8.26 8.25 0.81
CA ASP A 188 -8.16 8.39 -0.64
C ASP A 188 -7.20 9.53 -1.01
N LEU A 189 -7.18 10.63 -0.24
CA LEU A 189 -6.24 11.73 -0.45
C LEU A 189 -4.78 11.28 -0.19
N ILE A 190 -4.53 10.57 0.90
CA ILE A 190 -3.20 10.04 1.22
C ILE A 190 -2.71 9.10 0.12
N GLN A 191 -3.61 8.27 -0.41
CA GLN A 191 -3.33 7.37 -1.53
C GLN A 191 -3.02 8.17 -2.80
N ASP A 192 -3.78 9.21 -3.11
CA ASP A 192 -3.54 10.09 -4.27
C ASP A 192 -2.18 10.81 -4.18
N VAL A 193 -1.82 11.34 -3.00
CA VAL A 193 -0.51 11.97 -2.77
C VAL A 193 0.62 10.96 -2.97
N ASN A 194 0.50 9.77 -2.37
CA ASN A 194 1.52 8.74 -2.49
C ASN A 194 1.67 8.27 -3.93
N ARG A 195 0.56 8.10 -4.65
CA ARG A 195 0.52 7.77 -6.08
C ARG A 195 1.32 8.76 -6.92
N ILE A 196 1.04 10.06 -6.77
CA ILE A 196 1.67 11.10 -7.58
C ILE A 196 3.16 11.21 -7.22
N LEU A 197 3.49 11.12 -5.93
CA LEU A 197 4.87 11.14 -5.45
C LEU A 197 5.70 9.99 -6.03
N ILE A 198 5.12 8.79 -6.04
CA ILE A 198 5.73 7.58 -6.60
C ILE A 198 5.98 7.74 -8.11
N LYS A 199 5.00 8.26 -8.87
CA LYS A 199 5.16 8.55 -10.31
C LYS A 199 6.26 9.57 -10.58
N LYS A 200 6.29 10.68 -9.84
CA LYS A 200 7.31 11.72 -9.99
C LYS A 200 8.71 11.23 -9.62
N GLN A 201 8.85 10.36 -8.61
CA GLN A 201 10.14 9.74 -8.27
C GLN A 201 10.72 8.92 -9.43
N ILE A 202 9.88 8.26 -10.25
CA ILE A 202 10.36 7.56 -11.46
C ILE A 202 10.71 8.55 -12.57
N LEU A 203 9.92 9.60 -12.77
CA LEU A 203 10.24 10.63 -13.76
C LEU A 203 11.56 11.33 -13.45
N LYS A 204 11.90 11.55 -12.18
CA LYS A 204 13.21 12.08 -11.77
C LYS A 204 14.35 11.15 -12.20
N LEU A 205 14.15 9.84 -12.24
CA LEU A 205 15.19 8.91 -12.68
C LEU A 205 15.33 8.89 -14.21
N LYS A 206 14.23 9.08 -14.92
CA LYS A 206 14.22 9.19 -16.40
C LYS A 206 14.75 10.54 -16.88
N SER A 207 14.52 11.60 -16.09
CA SER A 207 14.88 12.99 -16.38
C SER A 207 15.55 13.62 -15.14
N PRO A 208 16.79 13.23 -14.79
CA PRO A 208 17.45 13.62 -13.53
C PRO A 208 17.74 15.10 -13.36
N ASN A 209 17.73 15.87 -14.46
CA ASN A 209 18.00 17.30 -14.46
C ASN A 209 16.75 18.16 -14.62
N ASP A 210 15.54 17.60 -14.49
CA ASP A 210 14.30 18.37 -14.60
C ASP A 210 13.94 19.03 -13.25
N PRO A 211 14.09 20.36 -13.11
CA PRO A 211 13.78 21.07 -11.88
C PRO A 211 12.28 21.07 -11.55
N ASN A 212 11.39 20.91 -12.54
CA ASN A 212 9.95 20.88 -12.32
C ASN A 212 9.52 19.56 -11.65
N VAL A 213 10.16 18.45 -12.02
CA VAL A 213 9.94 17.16 -11.37
C VAL A 213 10.46 17.20 -9.93
N GLU A 214 11.61 17.81 -9.68
CA GLU A 214 12.16 17.95 -8.33
C GLU A 214 11.27 18.80 -7.42
N ASN A 215 10.84 19.96 -7.90
CA ASN A 215 9.93 20.85 -7.18
C ASN A 215 8.60 20.16 -6.87
N SER A 216 8.05 19.41 -7.83
CA SER A 216 6.82 18.62 -7.63
C SER A 216 7.01 17.57 -6.53
N ILE A 217 8.14 16.87 -6.50
CA ILE A 217 8.43 15.87 -5.46
C ILE A 217 8.50 16.52 -4.08
N GLN A 218 9.17 17.66 -3.94
CA GLN A 218 9.29 18.37 -2.66
C GLN A 218 7.92 18.84 -2.15
N ILE A 219 7.08 19.39 -3.02
CA ILE A 219 5.71 19.81 -2.69
C ILE A 219 4.88 18.59 -2.24
N LEU A 220 4.95 17.49 -2.96
CA LEU A 220 4.22 16.26 -2.62
C LEU A 220 4.70 15.67 -1.28
N GLN A 221 5.98 15.77 -0.94
CA GLN A 221 6.51 15.36 0.37
C GLN A 221 6.02 16.26 1.50
N GLN A 222 5.92 17.56 1.28
CA GLN A 222 5.35 18.51 2.24
C GLN A 222 3.87 18.23 2.47
N ILE A 223 3.09 18.05 1.40
CA ILE A 223 1.67 17.66 1.47
C ILE A 223 1.53 16.34 2.23
N GLN A 224 2.36 15.33 1.92
CA GLN A 224 2.33 14.05 2.62
C GLN A 224 2.57 14.21 4.12
N THR A 225 3.52 15.07 4.51
CA THR A 225 3.85 15.32 5.93
C THR A 225 2.70 16.03 6.63
N LEU A 226 2.07 17.00 5.96
CA LEU A 226 0.97 17.80 6.50
C LEU A 226 -0.30 16.97 6.65
N VAL A 227 -0.62 16.14 5.64
CA VAL A 227 -1.74 15.19 5.68
C VAL A 227 -1.55 14.12 6.75
N LYS A 228 -0.29 13.74 7.05
CA LYS A 228 0.04 12.77 8.13
C LYS A 228 -0.02 13.36 9.54
N SER A 229 0.18 14.67 9.69
CA SER A 229 0.38 15.30 11.00
C SER A 229 -0.83 16.06 11.55
N THR A 230 -1.89 16.25 10.75
CA THR A 230 -3.05 17.08 11.14
C THR A 230 -4.40 16.44 10.86
N ASN A 231 -5.39 16.72 11.72
CA ASN A 231 -6.82 16.54 11.39
C ASN A 231 -7.20 17.57 10.33
N LEU A 232 -7.17 17.18 9.06
CA LEU A 232 -7.50 18.05 7.94
C LEU A 232 -9.00 18.39 7.94
N SER A 233 -9.33 19.67 7.81
CA SER A 233 -10.69 20.12 7.49
C SER A 233 -11.09 19.65 6.08
N PRO A 234 -12.38 19.31 5.83
CA PRO A 234 -12.87 18.93 4.49
C PRO A 234 -12.53 19.93 3.38
N GLU A 235 -12.49 21.23 3.68
CA GLU A 235 -12.12 22.27 2.70
C GLU A 235 -10.63 22.19 2.29
N ASN A 236 -9.75 21.85 3.23
CA ASN A 236 -8.33 21.64 2.94
C ASN A 236 -8.13 20.38 2.09
N VAL A 237 -8.92 19.33 2.32
CA VAL A 237 -8.91 18.10 1.50
C VAL A 237 -9.27 18.41 0.05
N VAL A 238 -10.33 19.18 -0.19
CA VAL A 238 -10.74 19.58 -1.55
C VAL A 238 -9.68 20.43 -2.24
N THR A 239 -9.07 21.37 -1.50
CA THR A 239 -8.01 22.24 -2.02
C THR A 239 -6.75 21.44 -2.39
N ILE A 240 -6.33 20.52 -1.52
CA ILE A 240 -5.19 19.64 -1.80
C ILE A 240 -5.51 18.74 -3.00
N ARG A 241 -6.71 18.14 -3.10
CA ARG A 241 -7.11 17.33 -4.26
C ARG A 241 -7.02 18.13 -5.57
N LYS A 242 -7.46 19.40 -5.55
CA LYS A 242 -7.36 20.27 -6.73
C LYS A 242 -5.90 20.52 -7.11
N GLN A 243 -5.03 20.83 -6.14
CA GLN A 243 -3.60 21.01 -6.38
C GLN A 243 -2.92 19.72 -6.89
N LEU A 244 -3.30 18.55 -6.36
CA LEU A 244 -2.82 17.25 -6.85
C LEU A 244 -3.27 16.98 -8.28
N SER A 245 -4.52 17.32 -8.62
CA SER A 245 -5.03 17.24 -9.99
C SER A 245 -4.27 18.18 -10.93
N ASP A 246 -3.93 19.39 -10.50
CA ASP A 246 -3.16 20.35 -11.30
C ASP A 246 -1.72 19.86 -11.54
N ILE A 247 -1.06 19.33 -10.50
CA ILE A 247 0.27 18.69 -10.59
C ILE A 247 0.25 17.46 -11.52
N ALA A 248 -0.84 16.69 -11.51
CA ALA A 248 -1.02 15.52 -12.37
C ALA A 248 -1.44 15.86 -13.80
N THR A 249 -2.12 16.99 -14.03
CA THR A 249 -2.61 17.41 -15.36
C THR A 249 -1.61 18.25 -16.14
N HIS A 250 -0.66 18.93 -15.47
CA HIS A 250 0.41 19.64 -16.18
C HIS A 250 1.24 18.72 -17.09
N GLU A 251 1.29 17.41 -16.80
CA GLU A 251 1.97 16.41 -17.65
C GLU A 251 1.20 16.00 -18.92
N LYS A 252 -0.13 16.14 -18.98
CA LYS A 252 -0.88 15.80 -20.22
C LYS A 252 -0.53 16.75 -21.36
N LYS A 253 -0.22 18.01 -21.05
CA LYS A 253 0.21 19.00 -22.04
C LYS A 253 1.65 18.75 -22.50
N ASP A 254 2.54 18.37 -21.60
CA ASP A 254 3.94 18.11 -21.95
C ASP A 254 4.09 16.82 -22.78
N ILE A 255 3.35 15.75 -22.45
CA ILE A 255 3.35 14.51 -23.27
C ILE A 255 2.71 14.75 -24.64
N ILE A 256 1.62 15.52 -24.72
CA ILE A 256 1.00 15.86 -26.01
C ILE A 256 1.92 16.77 -26.82
N ASN A 257 2.61 17.72 -26.19
CA ASN A 257 3.59 18.58 -26.85
C ASN A 257 4.81 17.76 -27.32
N ASP A 258 5.32 16.82 -26.54
CA ASP A 258 6.44 15.95 -26.92
C ASP A 258 6.06 15.01 -28.08
N ILE A 259 4.86 14.42 -28.05
CA ILE A 259 4.33 13.61 -29.17
C ILE A 259 4.15 14.49 -30.43
N PHE A 260 3.63 15.70 -30.26
CA PHE A 260 3.43 16.65 -31.35
C PHE A 260 4.77 17.11 -31.95
N LEU A 261 5.78 17.38 -31.13
CA LEU A 261 7.13 17.76 -31.56
C LEU A 261 7.87 16.59 -32.23
N GLN A 262 7.69 15.35 -31.75
CA GLN A 262 8.22 14.15 -32.41
C GLN A 262 7.60 13.92 -33.80
N MET A 263 6.28 14.14 -33.96
CA MET A 263 5.62 13.98 -35.26
C MET A 263 6.07 15.02 -36.28
N ILE A 264 6.34 16.26 -35.87
CA ILE A 264 6.83 17.33 -36.76
C ILE A 264 8.30 17.11 -37.13
N GLY A 265 9.16 16.73 -36.18
CA GLY A 265 10.58 16.44 -36.43
C GLY A 265 10.81 15.24 -37.35
N SER A 266 9.94 14.23 -37.27
CA SER A 266 10.00 13.05 -38.15
C SER A 266 9.65 13.40 -39.60
N ASN A 267 8.68 14.31 -39.82
CA ASN A 267 8.23 14.71 -41.15
C ASN A 267 9.26 15.56 -41.92
N LEU A 268 10.04 16.39 -41.20
CA LEU A 268 11.13 17.19 -41.78
C LEU A 268 12.30 16.32 -42.28
N ASN A 269 12.64 15.24 -41.57
CA ASN A 269 13.69 14.30 -41.98
C ASN A 269 13.30 13.45 -43.20
N THR A 270 12.01 13.10 -43.36
CA THR A 270 11.50 12.42 -44.57
C THR A 270 11.39 13.32 -45.80
N MET A 271 11.34 14.64 -45.61
CA MET A 271 11.32 15.61 -46.73
C MET A 271 12.73 15.95 -47.24
N GLN A 272 13.76 15.95 -46.38
CA GLN A 272 15.14 16.19 -46.81
C GLN A 272 15.81 14.97 -47.46
N THR A 273 15.39 13.75 -47.13
CA THR A 273 15.91 12.51 -47.73
C THR A 273 15.35 12.19 -49.12
N LYS A 274 14.37 12.95 -49.61
CA LYS A 274 13.79 12.81 -50.97
C LYS A 274 14.27 13.85 -51.99
N LEU A 275 15.18 14.75 -51.61
CA LEU A 275 15.70 15.82 -52.46
C LEU A 275 17.24 15.83 -52.55
N GLY A 276 17.91 14.76 -52.13
CA GLY A 276 19.36 14.55 -52.26
C GLY A 276 19.69 13.33 -53.10
#